data_AF-A0A1Q6TMR5-F1
#
_entry.id   AF-A0A1Q6TMR5-F1
#
_cell.length_a   1.000
_cell.length_b   1.000
_cell.length_c   1.000
_cell.angle_alpha   90.00
_cell.angle_beta   90.00
_cell.angle_gamma   90.00
#
_symmetry.space_group_name_H-M   'P 1'
#
loop_
_entity.id
_entity.type
_entity.pdbx_description
1 polymer ?
#
loop_
_entity_poly.entity_id
_entity_poly.type
_entity_poly.pdbx_seq_one_letter_code
_entity_poly.pdbx_strand_id
1 'polypeptide(L)'
;MTFTNRTIKAYILNDTSREKHHAGCLLVMKNLKTLCKKYGIEILFSDKALPDENIDIIQFKENIKRFDLLLLNGEGTLHHSRATNFFEKCEIAKDLKKKVILLNTVWQDNQNTEHYLELFDLVRSAFIWRLREIYS
;
A
#
# COMPACT_ATOMS: atom_id res chain seq x y z
N MET A 1 -27.05 3.26 12.50
CA MET A 1 -25.89 2.39 12.18
C MET A 1 -24.88 2.50 13.31
N THR A 2 -24.80 1.49 14.16
CA THR A 2 -23.81 1.39 15.24
C THR A 2 -22.50 0.95 14.62
N PHE A 3 -21.57 1.89 14.44
CA PHE A 3 -20.19 1.53 14.09
C PHE A 3 -19.61 0.74 15.26
N THR A 4 -19.18 -0.49 15.01
CA THR A 4 -18.45 -1.28 16.02
C THR A 4 -17.22 -0.48 16.44
N ASN A 5 -17.05 -0.26 17.75
CA ASN A 5 -15.98 0.53 18.36
C ASN A 5 -14.59 -0.15 18.27
N ARG A 6 -14.38 -0.98 17.24
CA ARG A 6 -13.15 -1.75 17.03
C ARG A 6 -12.16 -0.90 16.25
N THR A 7 -11.02 -0.63 16.86
CA THR A 7 -9.85 -0.06 16.18
C THR A 7 -9.38 -1.01 15.06
N ILE A 8 -9.23 -0.48 13.85
CA ILE A 8 -8.71 -1.22 12.70
C ILE A 8 -7.19 -1.18 12.73
N LYS A 9 -6.52 -2.33 12.68
CA LYS A 9 -5.05 -2.43 12.70
C LYS A 9 -4.51 -2.52 11.28
N ALA A 10 -3.65 -1.58 10.89
CA ALA A 10 -3.11 -1.49 9.54
C ALA A 10 -1.59 -1.63 9.47
N TYR A 11 -1.14 -2.26 8.39
CA TYR A 11 0.25 -2.40 7.99
C TYR A 11 0.48 -1.51 6.76
N ILE A 12 1.48 -0.62 6.80
CA ILE A 12 1.87 0.15 5.61
C ILE A 12 3.05 -0.52 4.91
N LEU A 13 2.92 -0.74 3.60
CA LEU A 13 4.02 -1.08 2.70
C LEU A 13 4.50 0.15 1.96
N ASN A 14 5.81 0.18 1.70
CA ASN A 14 6.50 1.25 0.98
C ASN A 14 6.38 2.62 1.66
N ASP A 15 6.76 2.68 2.94
CA ASP A 15 6.96 3.93 3.66
C ASP A 15 8.17 4.68 3.07
N THR A 16 7.86 5.64 2.20
CA THR A 16 8.82 6.49 1.48
C THR A 16 9.49 7.54 2.38
N SER A 17 9.17 7.59 3.70
CA SER A 17 9.72 8.60 4.62
C SER A 17 11.24 8.49 4.87
N ARG A 18 11.92 7.51 4.28
CA ARG A 18 13.38 7.30 4.37
C ARG A 18 14.18 8.18 3.41
N GLU A 19 13.57 8.67 2.34
CA GLU A 19 14.24 9.48 1.34
C GLU A 19 14.45 10.90 1.91
N LYS A 20 15.57 11.08 2.61
CA LYS A 20 15.94 12.33 3.31
C LYS A 20 16.00 13.56 2.40
N HIS A 21 15.99 13.37 1.09
CA HIS A 21 16.11 14.43 0.09
C HIS A 21 14.75 14.91 -0.47
N HIS A 22 13.63 14.25 -0.13
CA HIS A 22 12.31 14.60 -0.66
C HIS A 22 11.31 14.92 0.47
N ALA A 23 11.15 16.22 0.78
CA ALA A 23 10.18 16.70 1.77
C ALA A 23 8.72 16.31 1.44
N GLY A 24 8.43 16.05 0.16
CA GLY A 24 7.12 15.59 -0.31
C GLY A 24 6.73 14.23 0.30
N CYS A 25 7.58 13.21 0.18
CA CYS A 25 7.31 11.86 0.70
C CYS A 25 7.08 11.87 2.22
N LEU A 26 7.86 12.66 2.97
CA LEU A 26 7.67 12.85 4.41
C LEU A 26 6.28 13.39 4.74
N LEU A 27 5.82 14.40 3.99
CA LEU A 27 4.52 15.02 4.21
C LEU A 27 3.37 14.06 3.83
N VAL A 28 3.51 13.32 2.73
CA VAL A 28 2.53 12.30 2.31
C VAL A 28 2.36 11.24 3.40
N MET A 29 3.45 10.66 3.87
CA MET A 29 3.41 9.62 4.91
C MET A 29 2.91 10.16 6.26
N LYS A 30 3.26 11.41 6.61
CA LYS A 30 2.73 12.08 7.81
C LYS A 30 1.20 12.26 7.69
N ASN A 31 0.73 12.78 6.57
CA ASN A 31 -0.71 13.00 6.34
C ASN A 31 -1.48 11.68 6.35
N LEU A 32 -0.95 10.63 5.71
CA LEU A 32 -1.54 9.30 5.73
C LEU A 32 -1.72 8.79 7.16
N LYS A 33 -0.66 8.82 7.97
CA LYS A 33 -0.69 8.38 9.37
C LYS A 33 -1.65 9.23 10.23
N THR A 34 -1.68 10.54 10.03
CA THR A 34 -2.62 11.45 10.71
C THR A 34 -4.07 11.14 10.34
N LEU A 35 -4.38 10.93 9.07
CA LEU A 35 -5.73 10.61 8.62
C LEU A 35 -6.16 9.23 9.13
N CYS A 36 -5.29 8.22 9.07
CA CYS A 36 -5.58 6.90 9.64
C CYS A 36 -5.99 7.02 11.11
N LYS A 37 -5.18 7.71 11.93
CA LYS A 37 -5.49 7.94 13.35
C LYS A 37 -6.82 8.68 13.54
N LYS A 38 -7.09 9.72 12.74
CA LYS A 38 -8.34 10.49 12.79
C LYS A 38 -9.58 9.63 12.54
N TYR A 39 -9.46 8.61 11.69
CA TYR A 39 -10.56 7.72 11.30
C TYR A 39 -10.52 6.35 12.02
N GLY A 40 -9.80 6.23 13.14
CA GLY A 40 -9.81 5.01 13.96
C GLY A 40 -9.00 3.83 13.39
N ILE A 41 -8.07 4.12 12.48
CA ILE A 41 -7.12 3.16 11.93
C ILE A 41 -5.77 3.33 12.65
N GLU A 42 -5.34 2.30 13.36
CA GLU A 42 -4.07 2.24 14.06
C GLU A 42 -3.00 1.62 13.15
N ILE A 43 -1.96 2.39 12.82
CA ILE A 43 -0.80 1.89 12.08
C ILE A 43 0.16 1.23 13.07
N LEU A 44 0.19 -0.11 13.09
CA LEU A 44 1.09 -0.86 13.97
C LEU A 44 2.46 -1.15 13.33
N PHE A 45 2.55 -1.10 12.00
CA PHE A 45 3.80 -1.31 11.28
C PHE A 45 3.84 -0.49 9.99
N SER A 46 5.04 -0.03 9.65
CA SER A 46 5.31 0.81 8.47
C SER A 46 6.64 0.37 7.85
N ASP A 47 6.54 -0.42 6.79
CA ASP A 47 7.67 -1.05 6.11
C ASP A 47 8.40 -0.04 5.22
N LYS A 48 9.68 0.17 5.49
CA LYS A 48 10.57 1.04 4.71
C LYS A 48 11.46 0.24 3.76
N ALA A 49 11.11 -0.99 3.38
CA ALA A 49 11.85 -1.80 2.41
C ALA A 49 11.88 -1.16 1.01
N LEU A 50 12.97 -1.32 0.24
CA LEU A 50 13.04 -0.92 -1.17
C LEU A 50 12.24 -1.89 -2.05
N PRO A 51 11.76 -1.43 -3.21
CA PRO A 51 11.33 -2.36 -4.25
C PRO A 51 12.46 -3.35 -4.57
N ASP A 52 12.06 -4.60 -4.81
CA ASP A 52 12.92 -5.73 -5.21
C ASP A 52 13.98 -6.16 -4.16
N GLU A 53 13.88 -5.69 -2.90
CA GLU A 53 14.61 -6.28 -1.77
C GLU A 53 14.09 -7.68 -1.43
N ASN A 54 15.02 -8.56 -1.04
CA ASN A 54 14.70 -9.93 -0.58
C ASN A 54 13.66 -9.91 0.53
N ILE A 55 12.58 -10.65 0.33
CA ILE A 55 11.47 -10.76 1.27
C ILE A 55 11.69 -11.97 2.16
N ASP A 56 11.66 -11.77 3.48
CA ASP A 56 11.36 -12.88 4.39
C ASP A 56 9.84 -13.13 4.38
N ILE A 57 9.40 -13.97 3.45
CA ILE A 57 7.98 -14.29 3.22
C ILE A 57 7.38 -14.96 4.47
N ILE A 58 8.15 -15.81 5.16
CA ILE A 58 7.68 -16.53 6.34
C ILE A 58 7.39 -15.52 7.46
N GLN A 59 8.35 -14.63 7.71
CA GLN A 59 8.19 -13.59 8.71
C GLN A 59 7.04 -12.63 8.34
N PHE A 60 6.91 -12.24 7.06
CA PHE A 60 5.81 -11.41 6.60
C PHE A 60 4.44 -12.09 6.83
N LYS A 61 4.31 -13.36 6.46
CA LYS A 61 3.08 -14.17 6.65
C LYS A 61 2.66 -14.22 8.12
N GLU A 62 3.59 -14.42 9.04
CA GLU A 62 3.26 -14.41 10.47
C GLU A 62 2.91 -13.01 10.98
N ASN A 63 3.61 -11.99 10.49
CA ASN A 63 3.34 -10.61 10.88
C ASN A 63 1.95 -10.16 10.44
N ILE A 64 1.60 -10.34 9.15
CA ILE A 64 0.38 -9.79 8.56
C ILE A 64 -0.90 -10.36 9.17
N LYS A 65 -0.86 -11.54 9.79
CA LYS A 65 -2.00 -12.13 10.52
C LYS A 65 -2.55 -11.21 11.61
N ARG A 66 -1.72 -10.37 12.22
CA ARG A 66 -2.07 -9.46 13.33
C ARG A 66 -2.80 -8.18 12.89
N PHE A 67 -2.95 -7.98 11.59
CA PHE A 67 -3.51 -6.78 10.98
C PHE A 67 -4.84 -7.10 10.31
N ASP A 68 -5.70 -6.09 10.19
CA ASP A 68 -6.97 -6.17 9.46
C ASP A 68 -6.80 -5.70 8.00
N LEU A 69 -5.82 -4.81 7.76
CA LEU A 69 -5.65 -4.06 6.51
C LEU A 69 -4.17 -3.90 6.14
N LEU A 70 -3.87 -4.07 4.86
CA LEU A 70 -2.60 -3.72 4.22
C LEU A 70 -2.79 -2.47 3.35
N LEU A 71 -1.97 -1.45 3.59
CA LEU A 71 -1.93 -0.21 2.83
C LEU A 71 -0.64 -0.18 2.01
N LEU A 72 -0.74 -0.32 0.68
CA LEU A 72 0.40 -0.12 -0.21
C LEU A 72 0.45 1.35 -0.65
N ASN A 73 1.54 2.04 -0.30
CA ASN A 73 1.83 3.37 -0.83
C ASN A 73 2.53 3.21 -2.19
N GLY A 74 1.89 3.61 -3.29
CA GLY A 74 2.43 3.44 -4.64
C GLY A 74 3.37 4.55 -5.10
N GLU A 75 3.70 5.52 -4.24
CA GLU A 75 4.55 6.66 -4.57
C GLU A 75 5.94 6.19 -5.04
N GLY A 76 6.41 6.71 -6.18
CA GLY A 76 7.78 6.52 -6.67
C GLY A 76 8.19 5.09 -7.05
N THR A 77 7.28 4.11 -6.98
CA THR A 77 7.67 2.70 -6.92
C THR A 77 7.01 1.82 -7.99
N LEU A 78 5.80 2.13 -8.42
CA LEU A 78 5.03 1.32 -9.39
C LEU A 78 5.24 1.75 -10.84
N HIS A 79 6.47 2.11 -11.24
CA HIS A 79 6.80 2.45 -12.62
C HIS A 79 7.86 1.48 -13.17
N HIS A 80 7.74 1.08 -14.44
CA HIS A 80 8.67 0.19 -15.15
C HIS A 80 8.78 -1.23 -14.58
N SER A 81 7.67 -1.84 -14.14
CA SER A 81 7.63 -3.24 -13.67
C SER A 81 8.54 -3.54 -12.47
N ARG A 82 8.91 -2.52 -11.69
CA ARG A 82 9.63 -2.64 -10.42
C ARG A 82 8.64 -2.89 -9.28
N ALA A 83 9.10 -3.46 -8.17
CA ALA A 83 8.31 -3.77 -6.96
C ALA A 83 7.52 -5.08 -6.98
N THR A 84 8.04 -6.13 -7.63
CA THR A 84 7.43 -7.48 -7.60
C THR A 84 7.24 -7.97 -6.16
N ASN A 85 8.18 -7.60 -5.28
CA ASN A 85 8.12 -7.91 -3.87
C ASN A 85 6.91 -7.30 -3.14
N PHE A 86 6.42 -6.13 -3.55
CA PHE A 86 5.22 -5.55 -2.95
C PHE A 86 3.94 -6.22 -3.44
N PHE A 87 3.90 -6.62 -4.71
CA PHE A 87 2.77 -7.38 -5.25
C PHE A 87 2.66 -8.77 -4.60
N GLU A 88 3.77 -9.49 -4.44
CA GLU A 88 3.80 -10.78 -3.73
C GLU A 88 3.28 -10.66 -2.28
N LYS A 89 3.71 -9.60 -1.56
CA LYS A 89 3.17 -9.30 -0.22
C LYS A 89 1.67 -9.00 -0.24
N CYS A 90 1.17 -8.35 -1.29
CA CYS A 90 -0.26 -8.10 -1.47
C CYS A 90 -1.05 -9.38 -1.74
N GLU A 91 -0.55 -10.29 -2.57
CA GLU A 91 -1.16 -11.60 -2.82
C GLU A 91 -1.28 -12.41 -1.53
N ILE A 92 -0.19 -12.52 -0.77
CA ILE A 92 -0.18 -13.20 0.53
C ILE A 92 -1.24 -12.61 1.47
N ALA A 93 -1.35 -11.28 1.52
CA ALA A 93 -2.35 -10.63 2.36
C ALA A 93 -3.78 -10.95 1.89
N LYS A 94 -4.04 -11.02 0.58
CA LYS A 94 -5.35 -11.41 0.03
C LYS A 94 -5.69 -12.87 0.32
N ASP A 95 -4.73 -13.77 0.21
CA ASP A 95 -4.91 -15.19 0.57
C ASP A 95 -5.31 -15.35 2.03
N LEU A 96 -4.69 -14.55 2.91
CA LEU A 96 -5.00 -14.45 4.34
C LEU A 96 -6.25 -13.59 4.64
N LYS A 97 -7.06 -13.28 3.62
CA LYS A 97 -8.33 -12.54 3.70
C LYS A 97 -8.21 -11.16 4.34
N LYS A 98 -7.04 -10.52 4.22
CA LYS A 98 -6.84 -9.13 4.61
C LYS A 98 -7.39 -8.20 3.54
N LYS A 99 -7.85 -7.02 3.95
CA LYS A 99 -8.11 -5.94 3.00
C LYS A 99 -6.80 -5.41 2.48
N VAL A 100 -6.71 -5.15 1.17
CA VAL A 100 -5.50 -4.59 0.55
C VAL A 100 -5.89 -3.35 -0.23
N ILE A 101 -5.26 -2.21 0.08
CA ILE A 101 -5.58 -0.92 -0.50
C ILE A 101 -4.34 -0.30 -1.10
N LEU A 102 -4.43 0.17 -2.35
CA LEU A 102 -3.38 0.93 -3.02
C LEU A 102 -3.67 2.45 -2.92
N LEU A 103 -2.72 3.20 -2.38
CA LEU A 103 -2.80 4.65 -2.15
C LEU A 103 -1.66 5.38 -2.85
N ASN A 104 -1.84 6.68 -3.14
CA ASN A 104 -0.82 7.60 -3.65
C ASN A 104 -0.01 7.06 -4.84
N THR A 105 -0.63 6.26 -5.69
CA THR A 105 0.03 5.68 -6.87
C THR A 105 -0.13 6.58 -8.08
N VAL A 106 0.90 6.61 -8.94
CA VAL A 106 0.73 6.88 -10.36
C VAL A 106 0.94 5.54 -11.06
N TRP A 107 -0.06 5.09 -11.81
CA TRP A 107 0.03 3.86 -12.60
C TRP A 107 0.27 4.25 -14.06
N GLN A 108 1.50 4.11 -14.54
CA GLN A 108 1.89 4.54 -15.88
C GLN A 108 2.98 3.63 -16.44
N ASP A 109 2.88 3.32 -17.73
CA ASP A 109 3.86 2.56 -18.52
C ASP A 109 4.21 1.20 -17.89
N ASN A 110 3.18 0.58 -17.31
CA ASN A 110 3.24 -0.66 -16.56
C ASN A 110 2.76 -1.82 -17.43
N GLN A 111 3.65 -2.39 -18.25
CA GLN A 111 3.30 -3.52 -19.11
C GLN A 111 3.15 -4.82 -18.30
N ASN A 112 2.10 -5.59 -18.57
CA ASN A 112 1.85 -6.93 -18.00
C ASN A 112 1.66 -6.97 -16.48
N THR A 113 1.18 -5.89 -15.87
CA THR A 113 0.96 -5.79 -14.40
C THR A 113 -0.48 -5.43 -14.06
N GLU A 114 -1.34 -5.29 -15.05
CA GLU A 114 -2.74 -4.88 -14.93
C GLU A 114 -3.53 -5.87 -14.06
N HIS A 115 -3.19 -7.16 -14.13
CA HIS A 115 -3.80 -8.21 -13.31
C HIS A 115 -3.62 -7.98 -11.79
N TYR A 116 -2.55 -7.30 -11.37
CA TYR A 116 -2.37 -6.97 -9.95
C TYR A 116 -3.40 -5.95 -9.45
N LEU A 117 -4.08 -5.21 -10.33
CA LEU A 117 -5.15 -4.30 -9.92
C LEU A 117 -6.32 -5.06 -9.25
N GLU A 118 -6.54 -6.32 -9.61
CA GLU A 118 -7.56 -7.19 -9.03
C GLU A 118 -7.29 -7.55 -7.56
N LEU A 119 -6.03 -7.42 -7.11
CA LEU A 119 -5.67 -7.64 -5.71
C LEU A 119 -6.26 -6.57 -4.80
N PHE A 120 -6.42 -5.34 -5.29
CA PHE A 120 -6.77 -4.21 -4.42
C PHE A 120 -8.29 -4.11 -4.22
N ASP A 121 -8.71 -4.12 -2.96
CA ASP A 121 -10.10 -3.82 -2.57
C ASP A 121 -10.45 -2.35 -2.83
N LEU A 122 -9.45 -1.46 -2.90
CA LEU A 122 -9.60 -0.05 -3.21
C LEU A 122 -8.30 0.51 -3.81
N VAL A 123 -8.44 1.30 -4.87
CA VAL A 123 -7.35 2.09 -5.45
C VAL A 123 -7.66 3.59 -5.32
N ARG A 124 -6.67 4.36 -4.84
CA ARG A 124 -6.72 5.82 -4.77
C ARG A 124 -5.42 6.39 -5.33
N SER A 125 -5.52 7.03 -6.49
CA SER A 125 -4.42 7.82 -7.06
C SER A 125 -4.52 9.27 -6.60
N ALA A 126 -3.37 9.87 -6.29
CA ALA A 126 -3.28 11.30 -5.99
C ALA A 126 -3.35 12.18 -7.26
N PHE A 127 -3.26 11.58 -8.46
CA PHE A 127 -3.32 12.27 -9.74
C PHE A 127 -4.54 11.81 -10.57
N ILE A 128 -5.51 12.70 -10.73
CA ILE A 128 -6.79 12.48 -11.43
C ILE A 128 -6.65 12.28 -12.96
N TRP A 129 -5.47 12.51 -13.54
CA TRP A 129 -5.32 12.66 -15.00
C TRP A 129 -5.35 11.39 -15.86
N ARG A 130 -5.52 10.17 -15.31
CA ARG A 130 -5.35 8.95 -16.13
C ARG A 130 -6.21 7.73 -15.83
N LEU A 131 -7.32 7.89 -15.11
CA LEU A 131 -8.37 6.83 -15.08
C LEU A 131 -9.01 6.61 -16.47
N ARG A 132 -8.80 7.51 -17.43
CA ARG A 132 -9.32 7.39 -18.79
C ARG A 132 -8.62 6.33 -19.65
N GLU A 133 -7.36 5.98 -19.34
CA GLU A 133 -6.60 4.97 -20.11
C GLU A 133 -6.78 3.53 -19.57
N ILE A 134 -7.22 3.37 -18.32
CA ILE A 134 -7.46 2.04 -17.71
C ILE A 134 -8.82 1.45 -18.16
N TYR A 135 -9.73 2.30 -18.67
CA TYR A 135 -11.08 1.92 -19.09
C TYR A 135 -11.38 2.21 -20.58
N SER A 136 -10.35 2.48 -21.39
CA SER A 136 -10.45 2.68 -22.84
C SER A 136 -9.80 1.54 -23.59
#